data_AF-V9W179-F1
#
_entry.id   AF-V9W179-F1
#
_cell.length_a   1.000
_cell.length_b   1.000
_cell.length_c   1.000
_cell.angle_alpha   90.00
_cell.angle_beta   90.00
_cell.angle_gamma   90.00
#
_symmetry.space_group_name_H-M   'P 1'
#
loop_
_entity.id
_entity.type
_entity.pdbx_description
1 polymer ?
#
loop_
_entity_poly.entity_id
_entity_poly.type
_entity_poly.pdbx_seq_one_letter_code
_entity_poly.pdbx_strand_id
1 'polypeptide(L)' 'MERAELDQALLKAHGDKDSAALVRLYTLAGDRAEAAGDINAACFYLTHAFVFALEAGLPEARELNRRLAAQDRAHPLAL' A
#
# COMPACT_ATOMS: atom_id res chain seq x y z
N MET A 1 -10.52 13.15 -0.76
CA MET A 1 -10.80 12.05 -1.69
C MET A 1 -11.64 11.03 -0.96
N GLU A 2 -12.89 10.89 -1.34
CA GLU A 2 -13.83 9.91 -0.80
C GLU A 2 -13.46 8.47 -1.24
N ARG A 3 -14.07 7.45 -0.63
CA ARG A 3 -13.78 6.04 -0.96
C ARG A 3 -13.99 5.73 -2.45
N ALA A 4 -15.10 6.18 -3.03
CA ALA A 4 -15.41 5.93 -4.44
C ALA A 4 -14.40 6.58 -5.40
N GLU A 5 -13.89 7.76 -5.07
CA GLU A 5 -12.86 8.43 -5.87
C GLU A 5 -11.52 7.69 -5.80
N LEU A 6 -11.18 7.16 -4.62
CA LEU A 6 -9.98 6.34 -4.42
C LEU A 6 -10.04 5.04 -5.22
N ASP A 7 -11.19 4.37 -5.21
CA ASP A 7 -11.39 3.13 -5.97
C ASP A 7 -11.26 3.37 -7.48
N GLN A 8 -11.82 4.47 -7.99
CA GLN A 8 -11.64 4.87 -9.40
C GLN A 8 -10.18 5.20 -9.73
N ALA A 9 -9.47 5.90 -8.84
CA ALA A 9 -8.06 6.20 -9.02
C ALA A 9 -7.20 4.92 -9.04
N LEU A 10 -7.50 3.95 -8.18
CA LEU A 10 -6.84 2.64 -8.17
C LEU A 10 -7.08 1.88 -9.46
N LEU A 11 -8.34 1.80 -9.93
CA LEU A 11 -8.68 1.15 -11.20
C LEU A 11 -7.96 1.80 -12.38
N LYS A 12 -7.90 3.13 -12.41
CA LYS A 12 -7.16 3.86 -13.45
C LYS A 12 -5.67 3.55 -13.40
N ALA A 13 -5.04 3.61 -12.23
CA ALA A 13 -3.62 3.33 -12.08
C ALA A 13 -3.26 1.89 -12.49
N HIS A 14 -4.14 0.91 -12.19
CA HIS A 14 -4.00 -0.45 -12.70
C HIS A 14 -4.09 -0.52 -14.23
N GLY A 15 -5.07 0.17 -14.83
CA GLY A 15 -5.21 0.25 -16.29
C GLY A 15 -4.00 0.85 -16.99
N ASP A 16 -3.38 1.84 -16.37
CA ASP A 16 -2.18 2.52 -16.86
C ASP A 16 -0.88 1.80 -16.51
N LYS A 17 -0.94 0.74 -15.68
CA LYS A 17 0.22 0.06 -15.09
C LYS A 17 1.17 1.02 -14.34
N ASP A 18 0.61 2.04 -13.72
CA ASP A 18 1.37 3.05 -12.97
C ASP A 18 1.64 2.54 -11.54
N SER A 19 2.70 1.75 -11.39
CA SER A 19 3.11 1.20 -10.09
C SER A 19 3.36 2.30 -9.06
N ALA A 20 3.91 3.46 -9.44
CA ALA A 20 4.15 4.55 -8.52
C ALA A 20 2.83 5.14 -7.99
N ALA A 21 1.82 5.32 -8.85
CA ALA A 21 0.48 5.71 -8.40
C ALA A 21 -0.17 4.63 -7.54
N LEU A 22 -0.05 3.35 -7.90
CA LEU A 22 -0.59 2.25 -7.10
C LEU A 22 0.00 2.24 -5.69
N VAL A 23 1.32 2.39 -5.55
CA VAL A 23 1.99 2.50 -4.24
C VAL A 23 1.36 3.62 -3.42
N ARG A 24 1.29 4.85 -3.96
CA ARG A 24 0.73 6.01 -3.23
C ARG A 24 -0.73 5.81 -2.83
N LEU A 25 -1.56 5.30 -3.74
CA LEU A 25 -3.01 5.15 -3.50
C LEU A 25 -3.32 4.03 -2.51
N TYR A 26 -2.62 2.89 -2.60
CA TYR A 26 -2.76 1.82 -1.63
C TYR A 26 -2.20 2.22 -0.25
N THR A 27 -1.09 2.96 -0.17
CA THR A 27 -0.62 3.51 1.11
C THR A 27 -1.66 4.44 1.72
N LEU A 28 -2.25 5.35 0.95
CA LEU A 28 -3.33 6.22 1.43
C LEU A 28 -4.56 5.43 1.95
N ALA A 29 -4.92 4.34 1.28
CA ALA A 29 -6.01 3.46 1.74
C ALA A 29 -5.64 2.78 3.06
N GLY A 30 -4.40 2.30 3.19
CA GLY A 30 -3.86 1.70 4.40
C GLY A 30 -3.86 2.67 5.57
N ASP A 31 -3.33 3.87 5.38
CA ASP A 31 -3.26 4.92 6.41
C ASP A 31 -4.66 5.30 6.94
N ARG A 32 -5.66 5.35 6.07
CA ARG A 32 -7.06 5.60 6.47
C ARG A 32 -7.65 4.46 7.27
N ALA A 33 -7.36 3.22 6.90
CA ALA A 33 -7.81 2.06 7.65
C ALA A 33 -7.15 1.99 9.04
N GLU A 34 -5.86 2.32 9.14
CA GLU A 34 -5.17 2.46 10.44
C GLU A 34 -5.83 3.55 11.29
N ALA A 35 -6.12 4.73 10.71
CA ALA A 35 -6.77 5.83 11.41
C ALA A 35 -8.20 5.46 11.88
N ALA A 36 -8.88 4.57 11.18
CA ALA A 36 -10.18 4.03 11.57
C ALA A 36 -10.10 2.87 12.58
N GLY A 37 -8.89 2.42 12.95
CA GLY A 37 -8.66 1.29 13.84
C GLY A 37 -8.82 -0.09 13.20
N ASP A 38 -8.99 -0.17 11.88
CA ASP A 38 -9.11 -1.43 11.15
C ASP A 38 -7.73 -1.90 10.64
N ILE A 39 -6.97 -2.51 11.54
CA ILE A 39 -5.60 -2.97 11.26
C ILE A 39 -5.57 -4.07 10.20
N ASN A 40 -6.61 -4.92 10.10
CA ASN A 40 -6.67 -5.95 9.07
C ASN A 40 -6.81 -5.31 7.68
N ALA A 41 -7.72 -4.35 7.53
CA ALA A 41 -7.87 -3.62 6.27
C ALA A 41 -6.62 -2.79 5.94
N ALA A 42 -5.98 -2.18 6.94
CA ALA A 42 -4.72 -1.49 6.76
C ALA A 42 -3.64 -2.41 6.17
N CYS A 43 -3.42 -3.56 6.81
CA CYS A 43 -2.43 -4.53 6.36
C CYS A 43 -2.72 -5.06 4.95
N PHE A 44 -3.99 -5.24 4.60
CA PHE A 44 -4.40 -5.61 3.25
C PHE A 44 -3.92 -4.57 2.21
N TYR A 45 -4.22 -3.30 2.42
CA TYR A 45 -3.81 -2.24 1.50
C TYR A 45 -2.29 -2.03 1.48
N LEU A 46 -1.63 -2.04 2.65
CA LEU A 46 -0.18 -1.86 2.73
C LEU A 46 0.59 -3.00 2.08
N THR A 47 0.05 -4.23 2.09
CA THR A 47 0.64 -5.36 1.35
C THR A 47 0.64 -5.10 -0.15
N HIS A 48 -0.47 -4.60 -0.70
CA HIS A 48 -0.53 -4.23 -2.11
C HIS A 48 0.46 -3.10 -2.44
N ALA A 49 0.51 -2.04 -1.63
CA ALA A 49 1.50 -0.97 -1.81
C ALA A 49 2.93 -1.54 -1.77
N PHE A 50 3.22 -2.44 -0.84
CA PHE A 50 4.54 -3.05 -0.70
C PHE A 50 4.92 -3.87 -1.93
N VAL A 51 4.03 -4.73 -2.44
CA VAL A 51 4.30 -5.56 -3.62
C VAL A 51 4.59 -4.69 -4.84
N PHE A 52 3.78 -3.67 -5.12
CA PHE A 52 4.03 -2.78 -6.25
C PHE A 52 5.32 -1.97 -6.10
N ALA A 53 5.65 -1.54 -4.88
CA ALA A 53 6.91 -0.85 -4.61
C ALA A 53 8.11 -1.78 -4.85
N LEU A 54 8.02 -3.03 -4.38
CA LEU A 54 9.08 -4.02 -4.54
C LEU A 54 9.30 -4.37 -6.01
N GLU A 55 8.23 -4.66 -6.75
CA GLU A 55 8.29 -5.01 -8.18
C GLU A 55 8.85 -3.87 -9.05
N ALA A 56 8.53 -2.62 -8.69
CA ALA A 56 9.00 -1.44 -9.40
C ALA A 56 10.36 -0.91 -8.92
N GLY A 57 10.97 -1.54 -7.91
CA GLY A 57 12.25 -1.09 -7.33
C GLY A 57 12.16 0.28 -6.63
N LEU A 58 10.99 0.62 -6.09
CA LEU A 58 10.73 1.90 -5.45
C LEU A 58 11.18 1.91 -3.97
N PRO A 59 11.77 3.03 -3.49
CA PRO A 59 12.32 3.12 -2.13
C PRO A 59 11.27 2.94 -1.02
N GLU A 60 9.99 3.19 -1.31
CA GLU A 60 8.86 3.01 -0.40
C GLU A 60 8.74 1.56 0.11
N ALA A 61 9.25 0.57 -0.65
CA ALA A 61 9.21 -0.83 -0.25
C ALA A 61 9.84 -1.08 1.13
N ARG A 62 10.92 -0.35 1.47
CA ARG A 62 11.59 -0.46 2.78
C ARG A 62 10.71 -0.01 3.93
N GLU A 63 10.01 1.12 3.77
CA GLU A 63 9.09 1.63 4.80
C GLU A 63 7.89 0.70 4.96
N LEU A 64 7.28 0.30 3.84
CA LEU A 64 6.09 -0.53 3.84
C LEU A 64 6.36 -1.91 4.43
N ASN A 65 7.51 -2.53 4.12
CA ASN A 65 7.94 -3.78 4.74
C ASN A 65 8.09 -3.63 6.27
N ARG A 66 8.70 -2.53 6.74
CA ARG A 66 8.85 -2.28 8.18
C ARG A 66 7.50 -2.17 8.88
N ARG A 67 6.56 -1.44 8.29
CA ARG A 67 5.18 -1.29 8.80
C ARG A 67 4.46 -2.64 8.89
N LEU A 68 4.54 -3.44 7.83
CA LEU A 68 3.93 -4.78 7.80
C LEU A 68 4.57 -5.73 8.81
N ALA A 69 5.90 -5.68 8.97
CA ALA A 69 6.61 -6.49 9.95
C ALA A 69 6.23 -6.13 11.40
N ALA A 70 6.01 -4.84 11.69
CA ALA A 70 5.53 -4.40 13.01
C ALA A 70 4.12 -4.92 13.35
N GLN A 71 3.35 -5.36 12.35
CA GLN A 71 2.00 -5.94 12.50
C GLN A 71 2.00 -7.48 12.30
N ASP A 72 3.18 -8.11 12.32
CA ASP A 72 3.38 -9.55 12.08
C ASP A 72 2.82 -10.05 10.73
N ARG A 73 2.77 -9.18 9.71
CA ARG A 73 2.27 -9.49 8.35
C ARG A 73 3.37 -9.76 7.33
N ALA A 74 4.60 -9.43 7.66
CA ALA A 74 5.76 -9.69 6.82
C ALA A 74 6.98 -9.97 7.70
N HIS A 75 8.00 -10.60 7.12
CA HIS A 75 9.32 -10.61 7.73
C HIS A 75 10.09 -9.34 7.34
N PRO A 76 10.92 -8.78 8.25
CA PRO A 76 11.84 -7.71 7.89
C PRO A 76 12.77 -8.14 6.75
N LEU A 77 12.85 -7.32 5.71
CA LEU A 77 13.71 -7.53 4.55
C LEU A 77 14.84 -6.50 4.53
N ALA A 78 16.04 -6.93 4.12
CA ALA A 78 17.16 -6.05 3.84
C ALA A 78 17.02 -5.50 2.40
N LEU A 79 16.17 -4.47 2.25
CA LEU A 79 15.90 -3.74 1.00
C LEU A 79 16.79 -2.50 0.88
#